data_AF-A0A015KE89-F1
#
_entry.id   AF-A0A015KE89-F1
#
_cell.length_a   1.000
_cell.length_b   1.000
_cell.length_c   1.000
_cell.angle_alpha   90.00
_cell.angle_beta   90.00
_cell.angle_gamma   90.00
#
_symmetry.space_group_name_H-M   'P 1'
#
loop_
_entity.id
_entity.type
_entity.pdbx_description
1 polymer ?
#
loop_
_entity_poly.entity_id
_entity_poly.type
_entity_poly.pdbx_seq_one_letter_code
_entity_poly.pdbx_strand_id
1 'polypeptide(L)'
;MKNSKLIDFILHPLHNAKDYIESANILFTTFEKIEQEDYLNNFIIPTICDWPGQINLRRAITLRLNKKDNSRIPSQILSLIPMIGPLHVSLNSRETLFQIYHFFFEMHKTKPRLIDLILNLTFYGWKNIRNLIINHFGNTKDIEYLTMIDLLDNSLHLTLEIYAKLFKCGFYEGYLETPLIFLSDVFYWTLNEHPIIDILKSHLPIFNDYFVENFHSSLRYQTVESNSDKQIIQKAKIIDIERNDKGFKDAFVNTRNTNISKVKLISLEKKVSLFLLSLFDKIYHNIGRTKNNGNETFEFPSFNNRIVNVKVLPLAWSTSNPPAEDKFCDADNCNITNSLSNIVLICGHSYHKECLSILNEKCKYCFNYLSRSIKTNITNLNKRLSKPLKDNEIPEITKDDDLDDRTRYG
;
A
#
# COMPACT_ATOMS: atom_id res chain seq x y z
N MET A 1 -11.01 -17.66 11.94
CA MET A 1 -11.77 -18.68 11.17
C MET A 1 -13.04 -19.16 11.88
N LYS A 2 -13.12 -19.21 13.22
CA LYS A 2 -14.37 -19.62 13.90
C LYS A 2 -15.59 -18.72 13.63
N ASN A 3 -15.37 -17.48 13.16
CA ASN A 3 -16.42 -16.46 12.98
C ASN A 3 -16.61 -16.04 11.51
N SER A 4 -16.15 -16.84 10.54
CA SER A 4 -16.43 -16.60 9.11
C SER A 4 -17.35 -17.69 8.58
N LYS A 5 -18.29 -17.34 7.71
CA LYS A 5 -19.18 -18.28 7.01
C LYS A 5 -19.07 -18.01 5.52
N LEU A 6 -18.70 -19.02 4.76
CA LEU A 6 -18.83 -18.94 3.31
C LEU A 6 -20.32 -18.98 2.98
N ILE A 7 -20.74 -18.07 2.12
CA ILE A 7 -22.14 -17.96 1.70
C ILE A 7 -22.34 -18.69 0.37
N ASP A 8 -21.52 -18.38 -0.65
CA ASP A 8 -21.62 -19.02 -1.96
C ASP A 8 -20.31 -18.91 -2.77
N PHE A 9 -20.22 -19.68 -3.88
CA PHE A 9 -19.25 -19.51 -4.96
C PHE A 9 -19.97 -19.26 -6.27
N ILE A 10 -19.80 -18.04 -6.78
CA ILE A 10 -20.45 -17.60 -8.01
C ILE A 10 -19.37 -17.31 -9.03
N LEU A 11 -19.49 -17.92 -10.21
CA LEU A 11 -18.69 -17.53 -11.35
C LEU A 11 -19.24 -16.20 -11.87
N HIS A 12 -18.44 -15.15 -11.79
CA HIS A 12 -18.84 -13.81 -12.21
C HIS A 12 -17.66 -13.06 -12.84
N PRO A 13 -17.83 -12.36 -13.98
CA PRO A 13 -16.72 -11.67 -14.65
C PRO A 13 -16.02 -10.58 -13.82
N LEU A 14 -16.80 -9.80 -13.06
CA LEU A 14 -16.31 -8.73 -12.16
C LEU A 14 -15.39 -7.72 -12.86
N HIS A 15 -15.70 -7.37 -14.12
CA HIS A 15 -14.90 -6.46 -14.93
C HIS A 15 -15.36 -5.01 -14.81
N ASN A 16 -16.66 -4.78 -14.64
CA ASN A 16 -17.25 -3.43 -14.67
C ASN A 16 -18.29 -3.23 -13.55
N ALA A 17 -18.77 -1.99 -13.40
CA ALA A 17 -19.71 -1.65 -12.33
C ALA A 17 -21.04 -2.42 -12.38
N LYS A 18 -21.54 -2.83 -13.56
CA LYS A 18 -22.73 -3.68 -13.64
C LYS A 18 -22.48 -5.06 -13.08
N ASP A 19 -21.33 -5.64 -13.38
CA ASP A 19 -20.96 -6.95 -12.88
C ASP A 19 -20.93 -6.97 -11.33
N TYR A 20 -20.41 -5.88 -10.74
CA TYR A 20 -20.40 -5.72 -9.28
C TYR A 20 -21.79 -5.47 -8.70
N ILE A 21 -22.68 -4.75 -9.41
CA ILE A 21 -24.08 -4.58 -8.99
C ILE A 21 -24.81 -5.91 -9.01
N GLU A 22 -24.63 -6.73 -10.05
CA GLU A 22 -25.22 -8.06 -10.15
C GLU A 22 -24.73 -8.96 -9.01
N SER A 23 -23.43 -8.96 -8.74
CA SER A 23 -22.84 -9.69 -7.61
C SER A 23 -23.39 -9.21 -6.27
N ALA A 24 -23.58 -7.90 -6.08
CA ALA A 24 -24.19 -7.33 -4.88
C ALA A 24 -25.66 -7.74 -4.73
N ASN A 25 -26.42 -7.87 -5.83
CA ASN A 25 -27.82 -8.31 -5.77
C ASN A 25 -27.95 -9.75 -5.29
N ILE A 26 -27.00 -10.61 -5.67
CA ILE A 26 -26.96 -11.99 -5.16
C ILE A 26 -26.70 -11.98 -3.64
N LEU A 27 -25.78 -11.13 -3.18
CA LEU A 27 -25.51 -10.92 -1.76
C LEU A 27 -26.79 -10.46 -1.02
N PHE A 28 -27.49 -9.45 -1.54
CA PHE A 28 -28.70 -8.91 -0.93
C PHE A 28 -29.81 -9.96 -0.81
N THR A 29 -30.06 -10.70 -1.89
CA THR A 29 -31.03 -11.81 -1.91
C THR A 29 -30.67 -12.87 -0.85
N THR A 30 -29.38 -13.08 -0.60
CA THR A 30 -28.94 -14.05 0.39
C THR A 30 -29.12 -13.54 1.81
N PHE A 31 -28.85 -12.26 2.06
CA PHE A 31 -29.10 -11.65 3.36
C PHE A 31 -30.59 -11.63 3.71
N GLU A 32 -31.47 -11.27 2.77
CA GLU A 32 -32.93 -11.31 2.99
C GLU A 32 -33.40 -12.71 3.42
N LYS A 33 -32.78 -13.77 2.89
CA LYS A 33 -33.08 -15.16 3.26
C LYS A 33 -32.54 -15.57 4.64
N ILE A 34 -31.46 -14.96 5.13
CA ILE A 34 -30.73 -15.41 6.32
C ILE A 34 -31.03 -14.52 7.55
N GLU A 35 -31.10 -13.20 7.39
CA GLU A 35 -31.08 -12.21 8.47
C GLU A 35 -32.36 -11.35 8.56
N GLN A 36 -33.48 -11.79 7.95
CA GLN A 36 -34.80 -11.12 7.83
C GLN A 36 -34.88 -10.05 6.73
N GLU A 37 -36.10 -9.78 6.23
CA GLU A 37 -36.37 -8.92 5.04
C GLU A 37 -35.90 -7.45 5.21
N ASP A 38 -35.69 -6.97 6.44
CA ASP A 38 -35.36 -5.56 6.74
C ASP A 38 -33.92 -5.29 7.19
N TYR A 39 -33.03 -6.30 7.17
CA TYR A 39 -31.65 -6.12 7.65
C TYR A 39 -30.92 -5.00 6.90
N LEU A 40 -30.96 -5.02 5.56
CA LEU A 40 -30.24 -4.07 4.71
C LEU A 40 -30.79 -2.64 4.75
N ASN A 41 -32.00 -2.46 5.28
CA ASN A 41 -32.61 -1.15 5.49
C ASN A 41 -32.11 -0.49 6.79
N ASN A 42 -31.66 -1.29 7.76
CA ASN A 42 -31.31 -0.82 9.11
C ASN A 42 -29.81 -0.91 9.41
N PHE A 43 -29.06 -1.70 8.64
CA PHE A 43 -27.65 -1.98 8.88
C PHE A 43 -26.78 -1.66 7.68
N ILE A 44 -25.50 -1.48 7.98
CA ILE A 44 -24.45 -1.22 7.00
C ILE A 44 -23.52 -2.43 6.94
N ILE A 45 -23.02 -2.72 5.74
CA ILE A 45 -22.11 -3.83 5.46
C ILE A 45 -20.77 -3.25 4.98
N PRO A 46 -19.74 -3.23 5.84
CA PRO A 46 -18.37 -3.01 5.42
C PRO A 46 -17.98 -4.07 4.38
N THR A 47 -17.70 -3.63 3.16
CA THR A 47 -17.40 -4.48 2.01
C THR A 47 -15.93 -4.32 1.66
N ILE A 48 -15.12 -5.24 2.19
CA ILE A 48 -13.68 -5.20 1.96
C ILE A 48 -13.39 -5.83 0.60
N CYS A 49 -12.83 -5.04 -0.31
CA CYS A 49 -12.51 -5.48 -1.67
C CYS A 49 -11.35 -4.68 -2.26
N ASP A 50 -10.59 -5.33 -3.13
CA ASP A 50 -9.45 -4.72 -3.79
C ASP A 50 -9.90 -3.87 -4.99
N TRP A 51 -8.94 -3.23 -5.66
CA TRP A 51 -9.19 -2.65 -6.97
C TRP A 51 -9.41 -3.76 -8.02
N PRO A 52 -10.45 -3.72 -8.88
CA PRO A 52 -11.40 -2.62 -9.10
C PRO A 52 -12.74 -2.73 -8.33
N GLY A 53 -12.89 -3.67 -7.39
CA GLY A 53 -14.14 -3.82 -6.64
C GLY A 53 -14.53 -2.59 -5.84
N GLN A 54 -13.55 -1.96 -5.17
CA GLN A 54 -13.78 -0.72 -4.41
C GLN A 54 -14.37 0.39 -5.31
N ILE A 55 -13.80 0.59 -6.51
CA ILE A 55 -14.23 1.67 -7.40
C ILE A 55 -15.59 1.40 -8.04
N ASN A 56 -15.84 0.16 -8.43
CA ASN A 56 -17.08 -0.22 -9.10
C ASN A 56 -18.28 -0.12 -8.14
N LEU A 57 -18.12 -0.56 -6.89
CA LEU A 57 -19.14 -0.39 -5.87
C LEU A 57 -19.36 1.08 -5.50
N ARG A 58 -18.28 1.87 -5.34
CA ARG A 58 -18.40 3.32 -5.11
C ARG A 58 -19.12 4.04 -6.24
N ARG A 59 -18.89 3.63 -7.49
CA ARG A 59 -19.59 4.16 -8.67
C ARG A 59 -21.07 3.82 -8.61
N ALA A 60 -21.43 2.58 -8.28
CA ALA A 60 -22.82 2.16 -8.12
C ALA A 60 -23.53 2.99 -7.05
N ILE A 61 -22.92 3.17 -5.89
CA ILE A 61 -23.42 4.01 -4.79
C ILE A 61 -23.61 5.46 -5.25
N THR A 62 -22.59 6.05 -5.90
CA THR A 62 -22.62 7.43 -6.39
C THR A 62 -23.77 7.64 -7.38
N LEU A 63 -23.94 6.73 -8.34
CA LEU A 63 -25.03 6.81 -9.32
C LEU A 63 -26.40 6.63 -8.67
N ARG A 64 -26.53 5.75 -7.67
CA ARG A 64 -27.76 5.59 -6.89
C ARG A 64 -28.11 6.86 -6.11
N LEU A 65 -27.15 7.48 -5.43
CA LEU A 65 -27.36 8.73 -4.70
C LEU A 65 -27.79 9.87 -5.63
N ASN A 66 -27.09 10.02 -6.76
CA ASN A 66 -27.32 11.14 -7.68
C ASN A 66 -28.63 11.02 -8.48
N LYS A 67 -29.00 9.80 -8.91
CA LYS A 67 -30.16 9.58 -9.79
C LYS A 67 -31.37 8.98 -9.08
N LYS A 68 -31.25 8.57 -7.82
CA LYS A 68 -32.29 7.84 -7.08
C LYS A 68 -32.81 6.67 -7.93
N ASP A 69 -34.13 6.49 -8.03
CA ASP A 69 -34.75 5.35 -8.73
C ASP A 69 -34.49 5.35 -10.24
N ASN A 70 -34.16 6.51 -10.82
CA ASN A 70 -33.79 6.62 -12.23
C ASN A 70 -32.44 5.95 -12.54
N SER A 71 -31.64 5.57 -11.53
CA SER A 71 -30.38 4.84 -11.75
C SER A 71 -30.61 3.40 -12.18
N ARG A 72 -31.78 2.81 -11.88
CA ARG A 72 -32.08 1.37 -11.98
C ARG A 72 -31.14 0.49 -11.12
N ILE A 73 -30.46 1.09 -10.15
CA ILE A 73 -29.63 0.39 -9.15
C ILE A 73 -30.48 0.23 -7.88
N PRO A 74 -30.50 -0.97 -7.25
CA PRO A 74 -31.27 -1.19 -6.02
C PRO A 74 -30.85 -0.27 -4.87
N SER A 75 -31.79 0.11 -4.01
CA SER A 75 -31.52 0.95 -2.84
C SER A 75 -30.58 0.28 -1.84
N GLN A 76 -30.62 -1.04 -1.76
CA GLN A 76 -29.78 -1.87 -0.91
C GLN A 76 -28.28 -1.62 -1.14
N ILE A 77 -27.86 -1.15 -2.31
CA ILE A 77 -26.46 -0.78 -2.59
C ILE A 77 -25.92 0.26 -1.61
N LEU A 78 -26.80 1.11 -1.07
CA LEU A 78 -26.44 2.16 -0.12
C LEU A 78 -26.09 1.61 1.28
N SER A 79 -26.41 0.34 1.56
CA SER A 79 -25.99 -0.33 2.79
C SER A 79 -24.51 -0.75 2.73
N LEU A 80 -23.90 -0.80 1.54
CA LEU A 80 -22.50 -1.21 1.39
C LEU A 80 -21.53 -0.05 1.67
N ILE A 81 -20.46 -0.32 2.40
CA ILE A 81 -19.31 0.58 2.55
C ILE A 81 -18.06 -0.08 1.94
N PRO A 82 -17.67 0.27 0.71
CA PRO A 82 -16.47 -0.29 0.08
C PRO A 82 -15.20 0.21 0.76
N MET A 83 -14.41 -0.71 1.31
CA MET A 83 -13.15 -0.46 2.01
C MET A 83 -12.03 -1.28 1.37
N ILE A 84 -10.81 -0.77 1.42
CA ILE A 84 -9.65 -1.54 0.94
C ILE A 84 -9.14 -2.52 2.01
N GLY A 85 -8.72 -3.71 1.57
CA GLY A 85 -8.16 -4.75 2.43
C GLY A 85 -6.83 -4.35 3.08
N PRO A 86 -6.74 -4.22 4.42
CA PRO A 86 -5.50 -3.84 5.08
C PRO A 86 -4.39 -4.88 4.93
N LEU A 87 -4.72 -6.18 4.91
CA LEU A 87 -3.73 -7.21 4.62
C LEU A 87 -3.29 -7.15 3.17
N HIS A 88 -4.23 -7.04 2.23
CA HIS A 88 -3.94 -6.91 0.82
C HIS A 88 -2.97 -5.75 0.53
N VAL A 89 -3.25 -4.56 1.06
CA VAL A 89 -2.35 -3.40 0.92
C VAL A 89 -0.98 -3.69 1.51
N SER A 90 -0.91 -4.38 2.66
CA SER A 90 0.36 -4.73 3.27
C SER A 90 1.16 -5.75 2.44
N LEU A 91 0.50 -6.73 1.82
CA LEU A 91 1.16 -7.71 0.95
C LEU A 91 1.67 -7.04 -0.33
N ASN A 92 0.83 -6.25 -1.00
CA ASN A 92 1.22 -5.56 -2.23
C ASN A 92 2.31 -4.53 -1.97
N SER A 93 2.25 -3.77 -0.88
CA SER A 93 3.31 -2.79 -0.54
C SER A 93 4.67 -3.46 -0.33
N ARG A 94 4.74 -4.66 0.23
CA ARG A 94 6.01 -5.43 0.32
C ARG A 94 6.58 -5.73 -1.06
N GLU A 95 5.74 -6.18 -1.98
CA GLU A 95 6.15 -6.49 -3.36
C GLU A 95 6.55 -5.24 -4.12
N THR A 96 5.72 -4.19 -4.06
CA THR A 96 5.98 -2.89 -4.69
C THR A 96 7.27 -2.26 -4.18
N LEU A 97 7.51 -2.27 -2.87
CA LEU A 97 8.76 -1.75 -2.29
C LEU A 97 9.97 -2.49 -2.85
N PHE A 98 9.89 -3.83 -2.92
CA PHE A 98 10.95 -4.67 -3.44
C PHE A 98 11.23 -4.40 -4.93
N GLN A 99 10.18 -4.17 -5.73
CA GLN A 99 10.26 -3.87 -7.15
C GLN A 99 10.81 -2.46 -7.43
N ILE A 100 10.30 -1.43 -6.74
CA ILE A 100 10.77 -0.05 -6.89
C ILE A 100 12.27 0.02 -6.56
N TYR A 101 12.67 -0.57 -5.44
CA TYR A 101 14.06 -0.60 -4.98
C TYR A 101 14.82 -1.85 -5.42
N HIS A 102 14.50 -2.39 -6.61
CA HIS A 102 15.20 -3.55 -7.18
C HIS A 102 16.72 -3.31 -7.30
N PHE A 103 17.14 -2.05 -7.52
CA PHE A 103 18.54 -1.67 -7.61
C PHE A 103 19.30 -1.93 -6.30
N PHE A 104 18.61 -1.94 -5.15
CA PHE A 104 19.16 -2.23 -3.84
C PHE A 104 19.03 -3.71 -3.46
N PHE A 105 17.89 -4.34 -3.75
CA PHE A 105 17.65 -5.74 -3.36
C PHE A 105 18.27 -6.77 -4.31
N GLU A 106 18.61 -6.39 -5.55
CA GLU A 106 19.33 -7.20 -6.55
C GLU A 106 18.72 -8.58 -6.86
N MET A 107 17.42 -8.79 -6.69
CA MET A 107 16.77 -10.07 -6.97
C MET A 107 15.56 -9.91 -7.90
N HIS A 108 15.54 -10.66 -8.99
CA HIS A 108 14.37 -10.79 -9.86
C HIS A 108 13.57 -12.04 -9.47
N LYS A 109 12.23 -11.90 -9.41
CA LYS A 109 11.27 -12.99 -9.18
C LYS A 109 11.55 -13.79 -7.90
N THR A 110 11.28 -13.16 -6.76
CA THR A 110 11.46 -13.74 -5.44
C THR A 110 10.13 -14.26 -4.89
N LYS A 111 10.12 -15.45 -4.26
CA LYS A 111 8.91 -15.95 -3.59
C LYS A 111 8.48 -14.99 -2.47
N PRO A 112 7.18 -14.73 -2.25
CA PRO A 112 6.70 -13.75 -1.26
C PRO A 112 7.29 -13.92 0.16
N ARG A 113 7.48 -15.18 0.59
CA ARG A 113 8.10 -15.48 1.89
C ARG A 113 9.56 -15.03 2.01
N LEU A 114 10.29 -15.12 0.90
CA LEU A 114 11.68 -14.68 0.87
C LEU A 114 11.75 -13.15 0.82
N ILE A 115 10.80 -12.48 0.14
CA ILE A 115 10.66 -11.02 0.22
C ILE A 115 10.45 -10.60 1.68
N ASP A 116 9.47 -11.18 2.38
CA ASP A 116 9.18 -10.83 3.77
C ASP A 116 10.40 -11.05 4.70
N LEU A 117 11.13 -12.16 4.52
CA LEU A 117 12.38 -12.40 5.26
C LEU A 117 13.44 -11.33 4.97
N ILE A 118 13.66 -10.97 3.70
CA ILE A 118 14.65 -9.96 3.32
C ILE A 118 14.29 -8.58 3.90
N LEU A 119 13.02 -8.17 3.79
CA LEU A 119 12.56 -6.89 4.33
C LEU A 119 12.74 -6.83 5.85
N ASN A 120 12.36 -7.89 6.58
CA ASN A 120 12.58 -7.96 8.03
C ASN A 120 14.08 -7.92 8.39
N LEU A 121 14.92 -8.72 7.72
CA LEU A 121 16.37 -8.70 7.97
C LEU A 121 17.00 -7.34 7.67
N THR A 122 16.53 -6.66 6.61
CA THR A 122 16.94 -5.30 6.26
C THR A 122 16.55 -4.31 7.35
N PHE A 123 15.32 -4.39 7.86
CA PHE A 123 14.83 -3.52 8.93
C PHE A 123 15.65 -3.69 10.22
N TYR A 124 15.87 -4.92 10.67
CA TYR A 124 16.67 -5.17 11.88
C TYR A 124 18.16 -4.84 11.67
N GLY A 125 18.71 -5.17 10.51
CA GLY A 125 20.08 -4.82 10.16
C GLY A 125 20.32 -3.30 10.13
N TRP A 126 19.36 -2.55 9.56
CA TRP A 126 19.39 -1.09 9.56
C TRP A 126 19.32 -0.53 10.97
N LYS A 127 18.38 -1.02 11.81
CA LYS A 127 18.21 -0.58 13.19
C LYS A 127 19.51 -0.66 14.01
N ASN A 128 20.35 -1.67 13.75
CA ASN A 128 21.63 -1.85 14.44
C ASN A 128 22.67 -0.77 14.13
N ILE A 129 22.60 -0.16 12.94
CA ILE A 129 23.63 0.78 12.46
C ILE A 129 23.09 2.19 12.24
N ARG A 130 21.76 2.38 12.30
CA ARG A 130 21.05 3.63 11.98
C ARG A 130 21.68 4.86 12.62
N ASN A 131 21.84 4.84 13.94
CA ASN A 131 22.36 6.00 14.68
C ASN A 131 23.80 6.34 14.28
N LEU A 132 24.62 5.32 13.99
CA LEU A 132 25.98 5.52 13.52
C LEU A 132 25.99 6.23 12.17
N ILE A 133 25.17 5.76 11.23
CA ILE A 133 25.07 6.32 9.88
C ILE A 133 24.51 7.76 9.92
N ILE A 134 23.42 8.00 10.64
CA ILE A 134 22.82 9.34 10.76
C ILE A 134 23.81 10.33 11.36
N ASN A 135 24.51 9.95 12.44
CA ASN A 135 25.49 10.83 13.06
C ASN A 135 26.71 11.10 12.17
N HIS A 136 27.10 10.13 11.33
CA HIS A 136 28.24 10.27 10.44
C HIS A 136 27.94 11.17 9.23
N PHE A 137 26.79 11.01 8.60
CA PHE A 137 26.38 11.80 7.43
C PHE A 137 25.83 13.18 7.79
N GLY A 138 25.31 13.36 9.01
CA GLY A 138 24.77 14.64 9.48
C GLY A 138 23.67 15.18 8.54
N ASN A 139 23.75 16.47 8.23
CA ASN A 139 22.77 17.17 7.38
C ASN A 139 23.17 17.16 5.90
N THR A 140 23.66 16.03 5.39
CA THR A 140 23.98 15.91 3.97
C THR A 140 22.73 16.01 3.09
N LYS A 141 22.89 16.57 1.88
CA LYS A 141 21.87 16.58 0.82
C LYS A 141 22.14 15.54 -0.27
N ASP A 142 23.09 14.63 -0.04
CA ASP A 142 23.47 13.62 -1.02
C ASP A 142 22.27 12.74 -1.44
N ILE A 143 22.11 12.57 -2.75
CA ILE A 143 20.93 11.93 -3.36
C ILE A 143 20.86 10.45 -2.98
N GLU A 144 21.98 9.73 -3.08
CA GLU A 144 22.05 8.29 -2.77
C GLU A 144 21.81 8.05 -1.27
N TYR A 145 22.41 8.87 -0.41
CA TYR A 145 22.16 8.84 1.03
C TYR A 145 20.68 9.05 1.34
N LEU A 146 20.07 10.15 0.86
CA LEU A 146 18.68 10.48 1.16
C LEU A 146 17.71 9.43 0.61
N THR A 147 18.00 8.88 -0.57
CA THR A 147 17.24 7.76 -1.15
C THR A 147 17.26 6.53 -0.23
N MET A 148 18.43 6.20 0.32
CA MET A 148 18.57 5.08 1.25
C MET A 148 17.91 5.35 2.60
N ILE A 149 17.99 6.56 3.13
CA ILE A 149 17.27 6.93 4.36
C ILE A 149 15.76 6.85 4.13
N ASP A 150 15.25 7.35 3.02
CA ASP A 150 13.81 7.30 2.74
C ASP A 150 13.29 5.86 2.59
N LEU A 151 14.08 4.99 1.96
CA LEU A 151 13.80 3.56 1.92
C LEU A 151 13.80 2.94 3.33
N LEU A 152 14.88 3.12 4.09
CA LEU A 152 15.14 2.34 5.31
C LEU A 152 14.38 2.86 6.55
N ASP A 153 14.24 4.18 6.70
CA ASP A 153 13.53 4.80 7.84
C ASP A 153 12.03 4.92 7.62
N ASN A 154 11.57 5.17 6.39
CA ASN A 154 10.15 5.43 6.13
C ASN A 154 9.48 4.26 5.40
N SER A 155 9.89 4.00 4.16
CA SER A 155 9.15 3.11 3.25
C SER A 155 9.14 1.66 3.76
N LEU A 156 10.29 1.16 4.20
CA LEU A 156 10.43 -0.19 4.77
C LEU A 156 9.67 -0.33 6.09
N HIS A 157 9.81 0.65 6.98
CA HIS A 157 9.16 0.67 8.29
C HIS A 157 7.65 0.65 8.14
N LEU A 158 7.07 1.57 7.35
CA LEU A 158 5.64 1.65 7.10
C LEU A 158 5.10 0.34 6.51
N THR A 159 5.80 -0.21 5.51
CA THR A 159 5.39 -1.45 4.83
C THR A 159 5.29 -2.65 5.78
N LEU A 160 6.24 -2.77 6.73
CA LEU A 160 6.24 -3.86 7.70
C LEU A 160 5.21 -3.66 8.82
N GLU A 161 4.94 -2.42 9.21
CA GLU A 161 4.13 -2.11 10.39
C GLU A 161 2.64 -1.91 10.11
N ILE A 162 2.27 -1.49 8.88
CA ILE A 162 0.90 -1.10 8.53
C ILE A 162 -0.16 -2.13 8.95
N TYR A 163 0.04 -3.40 8.62
CA TYR A 163 -0.91 -4.44 8.99
C TYR A 163 -0.64 -4.99 10.39
N ALA A 164 0.61 -5.32 10.71
CA ALA A 164 0.94 -6.08 11.90
C ALA A 164 0.82 -5.27 13.20
N LYS A 165 1.21 -3.98 13.16
CA LYS A 165 1.21 -3.11 14.33
C LYS A 165 0.11 -2.06 14.27
N LEU A 166 -0.07 -1.38 13.15
CA LEU A 166 -1.05 -0.28 13.09
C LEU A 166 -2.48 -0.83 13.05
N PHE A 167 -2.78 -1.69 12.07
CA PHE A 167 -4.12 -2.28 11.92
C PHE A 167 -4.45 -3.33 12.99
N LYS A 168 -3.65 -4.42 13.07
CA LYS A 168 -4.00 -5.61 13.87
C LYS A 168 -3.97 -5.36 15.38
N CYS A 169 -3.11 -4.47 15.87
CA CYS A 169 -3.11 -4.08 17.28
C CYS A 169 -4.14 -2.98 17.59
N GLY A 170 -4.87 -2.47 16.60
CA GLY A 170 -5.87 -1.43 16.78
C GLY A 170 -5.30 -0.07 17.11
N PHE A 171 -4.08 0.25 16.67
CA PHE A 171 -3.49 1.57 16.87
C PHE A 171 -4.03 2.54 15.82
N TYR A 172 -5.21 3.11 16.11
CA TYR A 172 -5.98 3.92 15.17
C TYR A 172 -5.25 5.20 14.77
N GLU A 173 -4.64 5.93 15.70
CA GLU A 173 -3.94 7.19 15.40
C GLU A 173 -2.78 6.96 14.42
N GLY A 174 -1.94 5.95 14.66
CA GLY A 174 -0.88 5.59 13.72
C GLY A 174 -1.43 5.05 12.40
N TYR A 175 -2.59 4.37 12.42
CA TYR A 175 -3.26 3.91 11.21
C TYR A 175 -3.78 5.08 10.34
N LEU A 176 -4.12 6.23 10.92
CA LEU A 176 -4.44 7.44 10.16
C LEU A 176 -3.20 8.02 9.45
N GLU A 177 -2.00 7.73 9.91
CA GLU A 177 -0.76 8.22 9.28
C GLU A 177 -0.29 7.33 8.11
N THR A 178 -1.12 6.35 7.71
CA THR A 178 -0.82 5.36 6.65
C THR A 178 -1.20 5.88 5.24
N PRO A 179 -1.02 5.09 4.15
CA PRO A 179 -1.28 5.55 2.79
C PRO A 179 -2.62 6.24 2.60
N LEU A 180 -2.64 7.25 1.73
CA LEU A 180 -3.78 8.13 1.42
C LEU A 180 -5.11 7.39 1.14
N ILE A 181 -5.04 6.12 0.73
CA ILE A 181 -6.24 5.30 0.48
C ILE A 181 -7.03 5.02 1.76
N PHE A 182 -6.37 4.75 2.88
CA PHE A 182 -7.03 4.58 4.18
C PHE A 182 -7.54 5.90 4.72
N LEU A 183 -6.83 6.99 4.42
CA LEU A 183 -7.30 8.34 4.73
C LEU A 183 -8.62 8.67 4.03
N SER A 184 -8.81 8.24 2.77
CA SER A 184 -10.11 8.40 2.11
C SER A 184 -11.22 7.62 2.83
N ASP A 185 -10.92 6.41 3.29
CA ASP A 185 -11.91 5.54 3.94
C ASP A 185 -12.32 6.09 5.30
N VAL A 186 -11.44 6.79 6.00
CA VAL A 186 -11.72 7.31 7.34
C VAL A 186 -12.16 8.78 7.35
N PHE A 187 -11.51 9.66 6.58
CA PHE A 187 -11.85 11.10 6.60
C PHE A 187 -13.23 11.38 6.07
N TYR A 188 -13.69 10.64 5.05
CA TYR A 188 -15.05 10.85 4.52
C TYR A 188 -16.08 10.64 5.62
N TRP A 189 -16.02 9.52 6.34
CA TRP A 189 -16.95 9.25 7.44
C TRP A 189 -16.76 10.19 8.63
N THR A 190 -15.54 10.67 8.87
CA THR A 190 -15.24 11.64 9.93
C THR A 190 -15.89 12.99 9.63
N LEU A 191 -15.75 13.49 8.41
CA LEU A 191 -16.34 14.76 7.98
C LEU A 191 -17.87 14.73 7.95
N ASN A 192 -18.46 13.55 7.74
CA ASN A 192 -19.91 13.34 7.74
C ASN A 192 -20.45 12.91 9.12
N GLU A 193 -19.63 12.88 10.17
CA GLU A 193 -20.02 12.47 11.53
C GLU A 193 -20.74 11.10 11.58
N HIS A 194 -20.33 10.18 10.71
CA HIS A 194 -21.01 8.90 10.57
C HIS A 194 -20.65 7.95 11.73
N PRO A 195 -21.61 7.23 12.35
CA PRO A 195 -21.37 6.38 13.54
C PRO A 195 -20.31 5.28 13.34
N ILE A 196 -20.03 4.89 12.09
CA ILE A 196 -18.96 3.92 11.78
C ILE A 196 -17.58 4.38 12.27
N ILE A 197 -17.37 5.69 12.45
CA ILE A 197 -16.10 6.22 12.96
C ILE A 197 -15.81 5.71 14.37
N ASP A 198 -16.83 5.62 15.22
CA ASP A 198 -16.63 5.12 16.59
C ASP A 198 -16.26 3.63 16.58
N ILE A 199 -16.86 2.87 15.66
CA ILE A 199 -16.51 1.45 15.44
C ILE A 199 -15.09 1.32 14.89
N LEU A 200 -14.69 2.16 13.91
CA LEU A 200 -13.33 2.14 13.37
C LEU A 200 -12.29 2.50 14.42
N LYS A 201 -12.57 3.47 15.29
CA LYS A 201 -11.69 3.87 16.40
C LYS A 201 -11.53 2.77 17.45
N SER A 202 -12.64 2.15 17.85
CA SER A 202 -12.65 1.18 18.97
C SER A 202 -12.40 -0.26 18.55
N HIS A 203 -12.63 -0.60 17.27
CA HIS A 203 -12.65 -1.97 16.78
C HIS A 203 -12.02 -2.13 15.38
N LEU A 204 -10.99 -1.33 15.05
CA LEU A 204 -10.28 -1.39 13.77
C LEU A 204 -9.95 -2.82 13.28
N PRO A 205 -9.44 -3.76 14.11
CA PRO A 205 -9.06 -5.09 13.64
C PRO A 205 -10.22 -5.97 13.14
N ILE A 206 -11.49 -5.58 13.36
CA ILE A 206 -12.66 -6.32 12.86
C ILE A 206 -12.75 -6.24 11.34
N PHE A 207 -12.29 -5.14 10.73
CA PHE A 207 -12.36 -4.89 9.28
C PHE A 207 -11.24 -5.60 8.50
N ASN A 208 -10.96 -6.85 8.86
CA ASN A 208 -9.82 -7.60 8.34
C ASN A 208 -10.21 -8.53 7.18
N ASP A 209 -9.45 -8.47 6.10
CA ASP A 209 -9.51 -9.32 4.90
C ASP A 209 -8.70 -10.62 5.03
N TYR A 210 -8.03 -10.85 6.17
CA TYR A 210 -7.16 -12.02 6.38
C TYR A 210 -7.78 -13.36 5.96
N PHE A 211 -9.06 -13.60 6.27
CA PHE A 211 -9.69 -14.85 5.88
C PHE A 211 -9.81 -14.98 4.36
N VAL A 212 -10.23 -13.90 3.70
CA VAL A 212 -10.45 -13.84 2.25
C VAL A 212 -9.11 -14.05 1.53
N GLU A 213 -8.05 -13.34 1.93
CA GLU A 213 -6.73 -13.45 1.32
C GLU A 213 -6.09 -14.83 1.49
N ASN A 214 -6.22 -15.43 2.68
CA ASN A 214 -5.74 -16.79 2.90
C ASN A 214 -6.57 -17.79 2.09
N PHE A 215 -7.89 -17.62 2.02
CA PHE A 215 -8.76 -18.48 1.22
C PHE A 215 -8.36 -18.43 -0.27
N HIS A 216 -8.18 -17.23 -0.82
CA HIS A 216 -7.71 -17.08 -2.21
C HIS A 216 -6.34 -17.71 -2.45
N SER A 217 -5.39 -17.50 -1.53
CA SER A 217 -4.06 -18.09 -1.63
C SER A 217 -4.10 -19.63 -1.59
N SER A 218 -5.00 -20.18 -0.77
CA SER A 218 -5.26 -21.62 -0.67
C SER A 218 -5.82 -22.19 -1.97
N LEU A 219 -6.82 -21.50 -2.51
CA LEU A 219 -7.46 -21.90 -3.76
C LEU A 219 -6.44 -21.88 -4.89
N ARG A 220 -5.70 -20.76 -5.05
CA ARG A 220 -4.63 -20.61 -6.05
C ARG A 220 -3.57 -21.71 -5.95
N TYR A 221 -3.17 -22.11 -4.74
CA TYR A 221 -2.18 -23.17 -4.55
C TYR A 221 -2.69 -24.56 -5.01
N GLN A 222 -4.00 -24.78 -4.94
CA GLN A 222 -4.62 -26.07 -5.25
C GLN A 222 -5.25 -26.15 -6.64
N THR A 223 -5.15 -25.06 -7.42
CA THR A 223 -5.68 -24.96 -8.78
C THR A 223 -4.59 -24.54 -9.76
N VAL A 224 -4.76 -24.90 -11.02
CA VAL A 224 -3.92 -24.51 -12.15
C VAL A 224 -4.79 -23.84 -13.21
N GLU A 225 -4.18 -23.12 -14.15
CA GLU A 225 -4.90 -22.41 -15.23
C GLU A 225 -5.79 -23.32 -16.08
N SER A 226 -5.44 -24.60 -16.20
CA SER A 226 -6.23 -25.58 -16.95
C SER A 226 -7.45 -26.12 -16.21
N ASN A 227 -7.65 -25.75 -14.93
CA ASN A 227 -8.84 -26.17 -14.20
C ASN A 227 -10.09 -25.48 -14.76
N SER A 228 -11.14 -26.28 -14.97
CA SER A 228 -12.47 -25.74 -15.32
C SER A 228 -13.14 -25.07 -14.12
N ASP A 229 -14.09 -24.18 -14.40
CA ASP A 229 -14.87 -23.46 -13.37
C ASP A 229 -15.48 -24.41 -12.33
N LYS A 230 -16.04 -25.55 -12.78
CA LYS A 230 -16.62 -26.56 -11.89
C LYS A 230 -15.57 -27.17 -10.94
N GLN A 231 -14.36 -27.41 -11.42
CA GLN A 231 -13.27 -27.93 -10.59
C GLN A 231 -12.82 -26.89 -9.57
N ILE A 232 -12.71 -25.63 -9.96
CA ILE A 232 -12.36 -24.52 -9.07
C ILE A 232 -13.43 -24.38 -7.97
N ILE A 233 -14.72 -24.37 -8.32
CA ILE A 233 -15.82 -24.31 -7.37
C ILE A 233 -15.80 -25.50 -6.40
N GLN A 234 -15.57 -26.72 -6.91
CA GLN A 234 -15.46 -27.91 -6.06
C GLN A 234 -14.28 -27.81 -5.09
N LYS A 235 -13.11 -27.38 -5.55
CA LYS A 235 -11.94 -27.14 -4.69
C LYS A 235 -12.23 -26.10 -3.62
N ALA A 236 -12.89 -25.01 -3.99
CA ALA A 236 -13.26 -23.95 -3.06
C ALA A 236 -14.21 -24.45 -1.97
N LYS A 237 -15.19 -25.30 -2.31
CA LYS A 237 -16.09 -25.96 -1.34
C LYS A 237 -15.34 -26.91 -0.39
N ILE A 238 -14.39 -27.69 -0.91
CA ILE A 238 -13.55 -28.58 -0.09
C ILE A 238 -12.75 -27.75 0.92
N ILE A 239 -12.10 -26.67 0.45
CA ILE A 239 -11.33 -25.74 1.30
C ILE A 239 -12.21 -25.17 2.42
N ASP A 240 -13.46 -24.80 2.15
CA ASP A 240 -14.37 -24.28 3.18
C ASP A 240 -14.84 -25.34 4.18
N ILE A 241 -15.13 -26.57 3.74
CA ILE A 241 -15.52 -27.68 4.63
C ILE A 241 -14.36 -28.04 5.56
N GLU A 242 -13.18 -28.18 4.99
CA GLU A 242 -12.00 -28.64 5.71
C GLU A 242 -11.40 -27.54 6.60
N ARG A 243 -11.84 -26.28 6.48
CA ARG A 243 -11.30 -25.11 7.20
C ARG A 243 -11.19 -25.21 8.71
N ASN A 244 -12.01 -26.04 9.34
CA ASN A 244 -11.97 -26.28 10.77
C ASN A 244 -11.20 -27.54 11.18
N ASP A 245 -10.90 -28.42 10.23
CA ASP A 245 -10.09 -29.61 10.40
C ASP A 245 -8.65 -29.23 10.77
N LYS A 246 -8.05 -30.00 11.68
CA LYS A 246 -6.68 -29.81 12.15
C LYS A 246 -5.68 -30.13 11.04
N GLY A 247 -5.92 -31.18 10.24
CA GLY A 247 -5.08 -31.56 9.10
C GLY A 247 -5.12 -30.55 7.95
N PHE A 248 -6.27 -29.92 7.72
CA PHE A 248 -6.38 -28.80 6.80
C PHE A 248 -5.61 -27.59 7.32
N LYS A 249 -5.81 -27.17 8.58
CA LYS A 249 -4.99 -26.12 9.22
C LYS A 249 -3.50 -26.42 9.11
N ASP A 250 -3.08 -27.67 9.25
CA ASP A 250 -1.70 -28.11 9.10
C ASP A 250 -1.20 -28.06 7.64
N ALA A 251 -2.10 -28.12 6.64
CA ALA A 251 -1.76 -27.82 5.25
C ALA A 251 -1.47 -26.30 5.02
N PHE A 252 -2.04 -25.41 5.86
CA PHE A 252 -1.76 -23.96 5.86
C PHE A 252 -0.55 -23.58 6.72
N VAL A 253 -0.33 -24.30 7.83
CA VAL A 253 0.91 -24.27 8.60
C VAL A 253 1.94 -25.09 7.83
N ASN A 254 2.43 -24.52 6.74
CA ASN A 254 3.38 -25.14 5.84
C ASN A 254 4.50 -25.85 6.64
N THR A 255 4.43 -27.19 6.72
CA THR A 255 5.35 -28.04 7.48
C THR A 255 6.77 -28.02 6.91
N ARG A 256 6.98 -27.37 5.75
CA ARG A 256 8.28 -26.81 5.37
C ARG A 256 8.57 -25.54 6.17
N ASN A 257 8.47 -25.62 7.49
CA ASN A 257 9.23 -24.76 8.37
C ASN A 257 10.69 -25.07 8.08
N THR A 258 11.31 -24.31 7.18
CA THR A 258 12.70 -23.97 7.41
C THR A 258 12.67 -23.10 8.66
N ASN A 259 12.59 -23.74 9.83
CA ASN A 259 12.76 -23.08 11.10
C ASN A 259 14.20 -22.56 11.07
N ILE A 260 14.40 -21.39 10.48
CA ILE A 260 15.67 -20.69 10.54
C ILE A 260 15.89 -20.47 12.02
N SER A 261 16.90 -21.14 12.57
CA SER A 261 17.15 -21.07 14.00
C SER A 261 17.34 -19.60 14.39
N LYS A 262 16.94 -19.24 15.61
CA LYS A 262 17.14 -17.88 16.13
C LYS A 262 18.59 -17.43 15.97
N VAL A 263 19.55 -18.33 16.18
CA VAL A 263 20.98 -18.10 15.97
C VAL A 263 21.29 -17.74 14.53
N LYS A 264 20.72 -18.47 13.56
CA LYS A 264 20.89 -18.19 12.14
C LYS A 264 20.24 -16.86 11.73
N LEU A 265 19.08 -16.51 12.28
CA LEU A 265 18.46 -15.19 12.06
C LEU A 265 19.35 -14.06 12.57
N ILE A 266 19.87 -14.16 13.80
CA ILE A 266 20.81 -13.18 14.37
C ILE A 266 22.08 -13.08 13.50
N SER A 267 22.60 -14.20 13.01
CA SER A 267 23.75 -14.20 12.11
C SER A 267 23.46 -13.48 10.79
N LEU A 268 22.28 -13.72 10.19
CA LEU A 268 21.84 -13.05 8.97
C LEU A 268 21.65 -11.54 9.18
N GLU A 269 21.01 -11.15 10.28
CA GLU A 269 20.83 -9.75 10.68
C GLU A 269 22.17 -9.01 10.79
N LYS A 270 23.17 -9.63 11.43
CA LYS A 270 24.53 -9.07 11.49
C LYS A 270 25.19 -8.95 10.12
N LYS A 271 25.00 -9.94 9.23
CA LYS A 271 25.51 -9.86 7.85
C LYS A 271 24.86 -8.72 7.07
N VAL A 272 23.55 -8.52 7.23
CA VAL A 272 22.85 -7.39 6.59
C VAL A 272 23.32 -6.05 7.17
N SER A 273 23.56 -5.97 8.48
CA SER A 273 24.15 -4.78 9.11
C SER A 273 25.51 -4.43 8.50
N LEU A 274 26.39 -5.43 8.29
CA LEU A 274 27.69 -5.24 7.66
C LEU A 274 27.58 -4.84 6.18
N PHE A 275 26.64 -5.45 5.45
CA PHE A 275 26.34 -5.06 4.07
C PHE A 275 25.92 -3.59 3.98
N LEU A 276 24.98 -3.15 4.82
CA LEU A 276 24.53 -1.76 4.86
C LEU A 276 25.67 -0.80 5.24
N LEU A 277 26.51 -1.15 6.22
CA LEU A 277 27.70 -0.35 6.54
C LEU A 277 28.63 -0.18 5.34
N SER A 278 28.92 -1.27 4.62
CA SER A 278 29.74 -1.21 3.42
C SER A 278 29.09 -0.38 2.30
N LEU A 279 27.77 -0.44 2.17
CA LEU A 279 27.04 0.38 1.22
C LEU A 279 27.15 1.87 1.57
N PHE A 280 26.90 2.25 2.82
CA PHE A 280 27.02 3.64 3.26
C PHE A 280 28.46 4.15 3.19
N ASP A 281 29.47 3.31 3.43
CA ASP A 281 30.87 3.67 3.18
C ASP A 281 31.12 4.03 1.71
N LYS A 282 30.57 3.25 0.76
CA LYS A 282 30.63 3.59 -0.67
C LYS A 282 29.90 4.88 -1.01
N ILE A 283 28.71 5.10 -0.43
CA ILE A 283 27.94 6.34 -0.61
C ILE A 283 28.75 7.53 -0.11
N TYR A 284 29.37 7.43 1.05
CA TYR A 284 30.21 8.49 1.62
C TYR A 284 31.35 8.91 0.69
N HIS A 285 32.05 7.94 0.09
CA HIS A 285 33.14 8.20 -0.86
C HIS A 285 32.67 8.69 -2.25
N ASN A 286 31.36 8.62 -2.53
CA ASN A 286 30.75 9.08 -3.77
C ASN A 286 29.80 10.26 -3.58
N ILE A 287 29.84 10.95 -2.44
CA ILE A 287 29.02 12.14 -2.20
C ILE A 287 29.17 13.14 -3.35
N GLY A 288 28.03 13.60 -3.89
CA GLY A 288 27.98 14.57 -4.98
C GLY A 288 28.41 14.04 -6.35
N ARG A 289 28.55 12.71 -6.51
CA ARG A 289 28.92 12.08 -7.80
C ARG A 289 27.74 11.50 -8.57
N THR A 290 26.54 11.50 -7.98
CA THR A 290 25.31 11.09 -8.67
C THR A 290 25.08 11.96 -9.90
N LYS A 291 24.81 11.34 -11.06
CA LYS A 291 24.58 12.07 -12.31
C LYS A 291 23.10 12.06 -12.66
N ASN A 292 22.57 13.22 -13.05
CA ASN A 292 21.27 13.31 -13.69
C ASN A 292 21.46 13.12 -15.21
N ASN A 293 20.92 12.04 -15.75
CA ASN A 293 21.07 11.68 -17.17
C ASN A 293 19.98 12.34 -18.06
N GLY A 294 19.09 13.13 -17.47
CA GLY A 294 17.86 13.58 -18.12
C GLY A 294 16.80 12.48 -18.16
N ASN A 295 15.62 12.80 -18.72
CA ASN A 295 14.50 11.86 -18.90
C ASN A 295 14.10 11.11 -17.62
N GLU A 296 14.05 11.80 -16.47
CA GLU A 296 13.65 11.20 -15.19
C GLU A 296 14.55 10.05 -14.72
N THR A 297 15.84 10.05 -15.08
CA THR A 297 16.80 8.99 -14.69
C THR A 297 18.08 9.53 -14.07
N PHE A 298 18.63 8.76 -13.12
CA PHE A 298 19.83 9.09 -12.36
C PHE A 298 20.79 7.91 -12.33
N GLU A 299 22.09 8.18 -12.42
CA GLU A 299 23.16 7.19 -12.29
C GLU A 299 23.69 7.22 -10.85
N PHE A 300 23.66 6.07 -10.18
CA PHE A 300 24.09 5.88 -8.80
C PHE A 300 25.48 5.21 -8.72
N PRO A 301 26.58 5.99 -8.60
CA PRO A 301 27.93 5.49 -8.42
C PRO A 301 28.11 4.37 -7.40
N SER A 302 27.48 4.46 -6.21
CA SER A 302 27.69 3.46 -5.13
C SER A 302 27.04 2.12 -5.43
N PHE A 303 26.16 2.09 -6.44
CA PHE A 303 25.43 0.93 -6.91
C PHE A 303 25.97 0.44 -8.26
N ASN A 304 27.29 0.53 -8.46
CA ASN A 304 27.97 0.14 -9.71
C ASN A 304 27.44 0.91 -10.93
N ASN A 305 27.19 2.22 -10.77
CA ASN A 305 26.65 3.10 -11.82
C ASN A 305 25.29 2.63 -12.38
N ARG A 306 24.45 2.01 -11.54
CA ARG A 306 23.08 1.64 -11.92
C ARG A 306 22.27 2.87 -12.27
N ILE A 307 21.46 2.77 -13.32
CA ILE A 307 20.50 3.79 -13.72
C ILE A 307 19.18 3.51 -13.00
N VAL A 308 18.68 4.51 -12.27
CA VAL A 308 17.42 4.44 -11.53
C VAL A 308 16.46 5.51 -12.03
N ASN A 309 15.16 5.23 -11.93
CA ASN A 309 14.11 6.19 -12.26
C ASN A 309 13.88 7.17 -11.09
N VAL A 310 13.50 8.42 -11.38
CA VAL A 310 13.19 9.47 -10.39
C VAL A 310 12.20 9.02 -9.31
N LYS A 311 11.33 8.04 -9.61
CA LYS A 311 10.35 7.45 -8.67
C LYS A 311 11.00 6.83 -7.43
N VAL A 312 12.30 6.46 -7.47
CA VAL A 312 13.00 5.93 -6.29
C VAL A 312 13.59 7.02 -5.39
N LEU A 313 13.72 8.25 -5.92
CA LEU A 313 14.31 9.36 -5.21
C LEU A 313 13.34 9.96 -4.20
N PRO A 314 13.84 10.73 -3.21
CA PRO A 314 12.97 11.46 -2.31
C PRO A 314 12.03 12.42 -3.06
N LEU A 315 10.92 12.74 -2.41
CA LEU A 315 9.79 13.43 -3.03
C LEU A 315 10.13 14.74 -3.76
N ALA A 316 11.15 15.50 -3.32
CA ALA A 316 11.48 16.78 -3.94
C ALA A 316 11.89 16.67 -5.41
N TRP A 317 12.52 15.55 -5.81
CA TRP A 317 12.93 15.31 -7.19
C TRP A 317 11.75 15.04 -8.14
N SER A 318 10.57 14.73 -7.59
CA SER A 318 9.31 14.67 -8.36
C SER A 318 8.65 16.05 -8.52
N THR A 319 9.17 17.09 -7.86
CA THR A 319 8.64 18.44 -7.95
C THR A 319 9.37 19.25 -9.02
N SER A 320 8.76 20.35 -9.45
CA SER A 320 9.41 21.32 -10.34
C SER A 320 10.55 22.11 -9.67
N ASN A 321 10.75 21.95 -8.36
CA ASN A 321 11.74 22.69 -7.57
C ASN A 321 12.59 21.69 -6.77
N PRO A 322 13.50 20.94 -7.44
CA PRO A 322 14.39 20.02 -6.75
C PRO A 322 15.30 20.79 -5.75
N PRO A 323 15.85 20.12 -4.73
CA PRO A 323 16.72 20.76 -3.76
C PRO A 323 17.99 21.30 -4.43
N ALA A 324 18.42 22.50 -4.08
CA ALA A 324 19.68 23.04 -4.58
C ALA A 324 20.86 22.50 -3.76
N GLU A 325 21.86 21.90 -4.39
CA GLU A 325 22.98 21.25 -3.70
C GLU A 325 23.80 22.21 -2.83
N ASP A 326 23.96 23.46 -3.28
CA ASP A 326 24.79 24.50 -2.67
C ASP A 326 24.04 25.39 -1.66
N LYS A 327 22.71 25.26 -1.55
CA LYS A 327 21.90 26.08 -0.65
C LYS A 327 21.72 25.47 0.73
N PHE A 328 22.02 26.26 1.76
CA PHE A 328 21.70 25.94 3.15
C PHE A 328 20.22 26.07 3.49
N CYS A 329 19.47 26.89 2.73
CA CYS A 329 18.03 27.03 2.89
C CYS A 329 17.33 27.19 1.54
N ASP A 330 16.34 26.33 1.29
CA ASP A 330 15.50 26.32 0.09
C ASP A 330 14.22 27.18 0.25
N ALA A 331 14.13 28.03 1.28
CA ALA A 331 13.00 28.96 1.42
C ALA A 331 13.18 30.19 0.50
N ASP A 332 12.15 30.52 -0.29
CA ASP A 332 12.17 31.61 -1.30
C ASP A 332 12.66 32.96 -0.74
N ASN A 333 12.34 33.30 0.51
CA ASN A 333 12.63 34.60 1.15
C ASN A 333 13.66 34.48 2.28
N CYS A 334 14.59 33.52 2.21
CA CYS A 334 15.60 33.36 3.23
C CYS A 334 16.64 34.50 3.19
N ASN A 335 16.62 35.37 4.19
CA ASN A 335 17.60 36.45 4.37
C ASN A 335 18.69 36.11 5.41
N ILE A 336 18.68 34.90 5.96
CA ILE A 336 19.65 34.45 6.96
C ILE A 336 20.94 34.09 6.23
N THR A 337 21.98 34.90 6.41
CA THR A 337 23.32 34.69 5.84
C THR A 337 24.26 33.93 6.77
N ASN A 338 23.89 33.79 8.04
CA ASN A 338 24.83 33.41 9.11
C ASN A 338 24.23 32.36 10.05
N SER A 339 23.90 31.18 9.51
CA SER A 339 23.59 30.02 10.34
C SER A 339 24.49 28.83 9.97
N LEU A 340 25.10 28.24 11.00
CA LEU A 340 25.87 27.01 10.90
C LEU A 340 24.98 25.76 10.94
N SER A 341 23.65 25.93 11.03
CA SER A 341 22.72 24.80 11.20
C SER A 341 21.49 24.95 10.31
N ASN A 342 21.47 24.21 9.23
CA ASN A 342 20.28 23.89 8.47
C ASN A 342 19.71 22.53 8.92
N ILE A 343 18.44 22.30 8.64
CA ILE A 343 17.79 21.00 8.78
C ILE A 343 17.52 20.51 7.36
N VAL A 344 18.00 19.31 7.02
CA VAL A 344 17.63 18.64 5.78
C VAL A 344 16.43 17.77 6.05
N LEU A 345 15.32 18.06 5.37
CA LEU A 345 14.13 17.22 5.41
C LEU A 345 14.36 15.98 4.54
N ILE A 346 13.60 14.91 4.79
CA ILE A 346 13.75 13.67 4.02
C ILE A 346 13.55 13.86 2.52
N CYS A 347 12.72 14.82 2.11
CA CYS A 347 12.54 15.15 0.70
C CYS A 347 13.83 15.72 0.06
N GLY A 348 14.84 16.07 0.84
CA GLY A 348 16.13 16.62 0.41
C GLY A 348 16.23 18.13 0.49
N HIS A 349 15.11 18.85 0.69
CA HIS A 349 15.16 20.29 0.90
C HIS A 349 15.75 20.63 2.26
N SER A 350 16.62 21.63 2.30
CA SER A 350 17.23 22.17 3.50
C SER A 350 16.53 23.46 3.93
N TYR A 351 16.40 23.68 5.23
CA TYR A 351 15.83 24.91 5.77
C TYR A 351 16.57 25.35 7.03
N HIS A 352 16.69 26.66 7.23
CA HIS A 352 16.94 27.18 8.58
C HIS A 352 15.74 26.85 9.47
N LYS A 353 16.00 26.63 10.77
CA LYS A 353 14.95 26.27 11.72
C LYS A 353 13.85 27.33 11.79
N GLU A 354 14.22 28.60 11.74
CA GLU A 354 13.32 29.76 11.72
C GLU A 354 12.48 29.78 10.44
N CYS A 355 13.12 29.55 9.28
CA CYS A 355 12.41 29.49 7.99
C CYS A 355 11.40 28.33 7.96
N LEU A 356 11.79 27.16 8.49
CA LEU A 356 10.92 26.00 8.56
C LEU A 356 9.74 26.22 9.52
N SER A 357 9.96 26.90 10.64
CA SER A 357 8.91 27.27 11.59
C SER A 357 7.86 28.19 10.95
N ILE A 358 8.28 29.18 10.15
CA ILE A 358 7.37 30.05 9.39
C ILE A 358 6.52 29.25 8.40
N LEU A 359 7.05 28.14 7.89
CA LEU A 359 6.36 27.23 6.97
C LEU A 359 5.53 26.14 7.70
N ASN A 360 5.29 26.28 9.01
CA ASN A 360 4.60 25.28 9.84
C ASN A 360 5.22 23.88 9.72
N GLU A 361 6.55 23.81 9.73
CA GLU A 361 7.33 22.56 9.67
C GLU A 361 7.10 21.72 8.41
N LYS A 362 6.68 22.36 7.31
CA LYS A 362 6.40 21.68 6.03
C LYS A 362 7.32 22.17 4.93
N CYS A 363 7.75 21.23 4.08
CA CYS A 363 8.33 21.58 2.79
C CYS A 363 7.23 22.15 1.88
N LYS A 364 7.30 23.45 1.58
CA LYS A 364 6.32 24.16 0.72
C LYS A 364 6.19 23.51 -0.66
N TYR A 365 7.31 23.14 -1.30
CA TYR A 365 7.30 22.57 -2.64
C TYR A 365 6.65 21.19 -2.67
N CYS A 366 7.03 20.30 -1.76
CA CYS A 366 6.43 18.97 -1.64
C CYS A 366 4.95 19.06 -1.26
N PHE A 367 4.57 19.94 -0.34
CA PHE A 367 3.18 20.16 0.04
C PHE A 367 2.32 20.62 -1.15
N ASN A 368 2.82 21.57 -1.93
CA ASN A 368 2.12 22.07 -3.12
C ASN A 368 2.00 20.99 -4.20
N TYR A 369 3.07 20.22 -4.42
CA TYR A 369 3.07 19.09 -5.35
C TYR A 369 2.02 18.05 -4.95
N LEU A 370 2.06 17.55 -3.71
CA LEU A 370 1.09 16.59 -3.19
C LEU A 370 -0.33 17.13 -3.27
N SER A 371 -0.55 18.38 -2.86
CA SER A 371 -1.88 19.02 -2.92
C SER A 371 -2.44 19.07 -4.35
N ARG A 372 -1.61 19.38 -5.34
CA ARG A 372 -2.01 19.41 -6.76
C ARG A 372 -2.29 18.00 -7.30
N SER A 373 -1.43 17.03 -6.96
CA SER A 373 -1.59 15.64 -7.38
C SER A 373 -2.86 15.03 -6.79
N ILE A 374 -3.12 15.27 -5.50
CA ILE A 374 -4.36 14.84 -4.83
C ILE A 374 -5.59 15.46 -5.52
N LYS A 375 -5.60 16.77 -5.79
CA LYS A 375 -6.72 17.42 -6.51
C LYS A 375 -6.96 16.82 -7.89
N THR A 376 -5.89 16.52 -8.63
CA THR A 376 -5.96 15.87 -9.95
C THR A 376 -6.58 14.48 -9.83
N ASN A 377 -6.09 13.68 -8.89
CA ASN A 377 -6.58 12.31 -8.65
C ASN A 377 -8.05 12.29 -8.21
N ILE A 378 -8.46 13.19 -7.31
CA ILE A 378 -9.86 13.34 -6.89
C ILE A 378 -10.74 13.73 -8.07
N THR A 379 -10.29 14.66 -8.92
CA THR A 379 -11.06 15.07 -10.11
C THR A 379 -11.26 13.89 -11.07
N ASN A 380 -10.21 13.10 -11.30
CA ASN A 380 -10.30 11.90 -12.14
C ASN A 380 -11.19 10.83 -11.52
N LEU A 381 -11.08 10.60 -10.21
CA LEU A 381 -11.94 9.69 -9.46
C LEU A 381 -13.41 10.09 -9.58
N ASN A 382 -13.75 11.36 -9.31
CA ASN A 382 -15.13 11.87 -9.40
C ASN A 382 -15.71 11.72 -10.81
N LYS A 383 -14.89 11.95 -11.85
CA LYS A 383 -15.29 11.70 -13.26
C LYS A 383 -15.64 10.24 -13.49
N ARG A 384 -14.83 9.30 -12.99
CA ARG A 384 -15.09 7.85 -13.09
C ARG A 384 -16.36 7.46 -12.32
N LEU A 385 -16.52 7.93 -11.09
CA LEU A 385 -17.69 7.63 -10.24
C LEU A 385 -19.01 8.18 -10.80
N SER A 386 -18.96 9.30 -11.53
CA SER A 386 -20.16 9.92 -12.12
C SER A 386 -20.53 9.38 -13.50
N LYS A 387 -19.66 8.54 -14.10
CA LYS A 387 -19.86 8.02 -15.46
C LYS A 387 -21.09 7.11 -15.53
N PRO A 388 -22.06 7.34 -16.43
CA PRO A 388 -23.22 6.47 -16.59
C PRO A 388 -22.82 5.03 -16.96
N LEU A 389 -23.58 4.05 -16.46
CA LEU A 389 -23.39 2.64 -16.82
C LEU A 389 -23.76 2.42 -18.30
N LYS A 390 -22.95 1.66 -19.05
CA LYS A 390 -23.23 1.26 -20.44
C LYS A 390 -23.30 -0.27 -20.55
N ASP A 391 -24.06 -0.80 -21.51
CA ASP A 391 -24.24 -2.26 -21.69
C ASP A 391 -22.96 -3.00 -22.10
N ASN A 392 -22.03 -2.33 -22.77
CA ASN A 392 -20.76 -2.91 -23.24
C ASN A 392 -19.55 -2.15 -22.71
N GLU A 393 -19.54 -1.84 -21.41
CA GLU A 393 -18.43 -1.09 -20.82
C GLU A 393 -17.19 -1.98 -20.68
N ILE A 394 -16.12 -1.61 -21.40
CA ILE A 394 -14.82 -2.26 -21.28
C ILE A 394 -14.29 -1.99 -19.86
N PRO A 395 -13.70 -3.00 -19.17
CA PRO A 395 -13.05 -2.77 -17.89
C PRO A 395 -12.08 -1.60 -17.97
N GLU A 396 -12.27 -0.58 -17.11
CA GLU A 396 -11.28 0.46 -16.87
C GLU A 396 -10.15 -0.14 -16.02
N ILE A 397 -9.44 -1.13 -16.57
CA ILE A 397 -8.11 -1.45 -16.08
C ILE A 397 -7.27 -0.27 -16.52
N THR A 398 -6.95 0.62 -15.59
CA THR A 398 -5.76 1.45 -15.76
C THR A 398 -4.62 0.46 -15.91
N LYS A 399 -4.15 0.26 -17.14
CA LYS A 399 -2.78 -0.15 -17.32
C LYS A 399 -1.96 0.95 -16.66
N ASP A 400 -1.55 0.75 -15.42
CA ASP A 400 -0.26 1.29 -15.05
C ASP A 400 0.71 0.50 -15.92
N ASP A 401 1.08 1.07 -17.06
CA ASP A 401 2.00 0.50 -18.05
C ASP A 401 3.43 0.30 -17.50
N ASP A 402 3.62 0.25 -16.18
CA ASP A 402 4.91 0.05 -15.51
C ASP A 402 4.92 -1.05 -14.43
N LEU A 403 3.80 -1.74 -14.17
CA LEU A 403 3.79 -2.96 -13.36
C LEU A 403 3.04 -4.04 -14.13
N ASP A 404 3.80 -4.72 -14.99
CA ASP A 404 3.34 -5.80 -15.85
C ASP A 404 2.72 -6.92 -15.00
N ASP A 405 1.39 -6.86 -14.84
CA ASP A 405 0.54 -7.89 -14.24
C ASP A 405 0.56 -9.21 -15.07
N ARG A 406 1.35 -9.27 -16.15
CA ARG A 406 1.52 -10.43 -17.05
C ARG A 406 2.60 -11.41 -16.62
N THR A 407 3.18 -11.30 -15.42
CA THR A 407 4.11 -12.33 -14.90
C THR A 407 3.75 -12.84 -13.51
N ARG A 408 2.47 -13.11 -13.27
CA ARG A 408 2.01 -13.89 -12.10
C ARG A 408 1.97 -15.41 -12.32
N TYR A 409 2.94 -16.03 -13.02
CA TYR A 409 3.00 -17.51 -13.07
C TYR A 409 4.44 -18.06 -13.12
N GLY A 410 4.70 -19.01 -12.21
CA GLY A 410 5.96 -19.75 -12.02
C GLY A 410 6.03 -20.42 -10.65
#